data_AF-A0A951ZFN5-F1
#
_entry.id   AF-A0A951ZFN5-F1
#
_cell.length_a   1.000
_cell.length_b   1.000
_cell.length_c   1.000
_cell.angle_alpha   90.00
_cell.angle_beta   90.00
_cell.angle_gamma   90.00
#
_symmetry.space_group_name_H-M   'P 1'
#
loop_
_entity.id
_entity.type
_entity.pdbx_description
1 polymer ?
#
loop_
_entity_poly.entity_id
_entity_poly.type
_entity_poly.pdbx_seq_one_letter_code
_entity_poly.pdbx_strand_id
1 'polypeptide(L)'
;VLWVFHRSEGFDLMAQPPNADRPHGLFATRSPRRPNPIALTVVELLGRDGPRLRVRGLDMLDGTPVVDLKPYLSSVPPEKLRRGWMPADANSARRD
;
A
#
# COMPACT_ATOMS: atom_id res chain seq x y z
N VAL A 1 -2.86 0.24 8.36
CA VAL A 1 -2.59 1.69 8.52
C VAL A 1 -3.09 2.39 7.28
N LEU A 2 -4.00 3.36 7.43
CA LEU A 2 -4.39 4.24 6.33
C LEU A 2 -3.64 5.56 6.45
N TRP A 3 -3.08 6.02 5.34
CA TRP A 3 -2.25 7.22 5.27
C TRP A 3 -2.42 7.89 3.89
N VAL A 4 -1.96 9.14 3.74
CA VAL A 4 -2.19 9.93 2.52
C VAL A 4 -0.90 10.14 1.75
N PHE A 5 -0.93 9.97 0.43
CA PHE A 5 0.12 10.46 -0.47
C PHE A 5 0.12 11.99 -0.50
N HIS A 6 0.59 12.62 0.58
CA HIS A 6 0.51 14.06 0.82
C HIS A 6 1.32 14.91 -0.18
N ARG A 7 2.17 14.27 -0.99
CA ARG A 7 2.91 14.89 -2.11
C ARG A 7 2.35 14.54 -3.49
N SER A 8 1.25 13.79 -3.57
CA SER A 8 0.59 13.47 -4.83
C SER A 8 -0.42 14.54 -5.18
N GLU A 9 -0.30 15.10 -6.38
CA GLU A 9 -1.23 16.11 -6.92
C GLU A 9 -2.00 15.53 -8.11
N GLY A 10 -3.28 15.90 -8.20
CA GLY A 10 -4.19 15.40 -9.24
C GLY A 10 -4.31 13.87 -9.28
N PHE A 11 -4.79 13.35 -10.40
CA PHE A 11 -4.90 11.90 -10.64
C PHE A 11 -4.82 11.58 -12.14
N ASP A 12 -4.52 10.32 -12.46
CA ASP A 12 -4.66 9.77 -13.82
C ASP A 12 -5.58 8.54 -13.76
N LEU A 13 -6.36 8.31 -14.81
CA LEU A 13 -7.21 7.10 -14.87
C LEU A 13 -6.44 5.85 -15.32
N MET A 14 -5.22 6.04 -15.83
CA MET A 14 -4.29 4.99 -16.25
C MET A 14 -2.96 5.15 -15.52
N ALA A 15 -2.35 4.06 -15.12
CA ALA A 15 -1.01 4.05 -14.53
C ALA A 15 -0.16 2.98 -15.19
N GLN A 16 1.14 3.23 -15.32
CA GLN A 16 2.16 2.23 -15.71
C GLN A 16 2.94 1.84 -14.45
N PRO A 17 2.59 0.75 -13.75
CA PRO A 17 3.38 0.24 -12.64
C PRO A 17 4.80 -0.15 -13.10
N PRO A 18 5.83 -0.03 -12.23
CA PRO A 18 7.21 -0.33 -12.60
C PRO A 18 7.43 -1.75 -13.17
N ASN A 19 6.62 -2.72 -12.73
CA ASN A 19 6.73 -4.12 -13.12
C ASN A 19 5.63 -4.55 -14.11
N ALA A 20 5.02 -3.60 -14.81
CA ALA A 20 4.00 -3.88 -15.82
C ALA A 20 4.54 -3.63 -17.23
N ASP A 21 4.21 -4.53 -18.15
CA ASP A 21 4.51 -4.44 -19.58
C ASP A 21 3.65 -3.40 -20.31
N ARG A 22 2.48 -3.05 -19.74
CA ARG A 22 1.54 -2.08 -20.30
C ARG A 22 0.81 -1.27 -19.22
N PRO A 23 0.11 -0.18 -19.59
CA PRO A 23 -0.69 0.58 -18.65
C PRO A 23 -1.87 -0.25 -18.15
N HIS A 24 -2.23 -0.05 -16.88
CA HIS A 24 -3.42 -0.60 -16.26
C HIS A 24 -4.32 0.53 -15.77
N GLY A 25 -5.64 0.29 -15.75
CA GLY A 25 -6.56 1.22 -15.12
C GLY A 25 -6.16 1.47 -13.67
N LEU A 26 -6.19 2.73 -13.23
CA LEU A 26 -5.67 3.18 -11.93
C LEU A 26 -6.13 2.29 -10.76
N PHE A 27 -7.41 1.92 -10.74
CA PHE A 27 -8.00 1.13 -9.66
C PHE A 27 -7.55 -0.33 -9.62
N ALA A 28 -6.95 -0.83 -10.70
CA ALA A 28 -6.26 -2.12 -10.73
C ALA A 28 -4.80 -2.02 -10.24
N THR A 29 -4.34 -0.84 -9.82
CA THR A 29 -2.95 -0.58 -9.38
C THR A 29 -2.89 -0.02 -7.97
N ARG A 30 -1.66 0.15 -7.46
CA ARG A 30 -1.34 0.86 -6.21
C ARG A 30 -0.67 2.23 -6.45
N SER A 31 -0.88 2.83 -7.63
CA SER A 31 -0.31 4.14 -7.95
C SER A 31 -0.76 5.22 -6.94
N PRO A 32 0.11 6.20 -6.59
CA PRO A 32 -0.25 7.31 -5.71
C PRO A 32 -1.17 8.35 -6.35
N ARG A 33 -1.17 8.48 -7.68
CA ARG A 33 -1.96 9.49 -8.42
C ARG A 33 -3.42 9.08 -8.59
N ARG A 34 -4.18 9.13 -7.51
CA ARG A 34 -5.60 8.68 -7.43
C ARG A 34 -6.52 9.80 -6.97
N PRO A 35 -7.82 9.79 -7.35
CA PRO A 35 -8.79 10.82 -6.94
C PRO A 35 -8.83 11.03 -5.43
N ASN A 36 -8.74 9.92 -4.68
CA ASN A 36 -8.52 9.93 -3.23
C ASN A 36 -7.13 9.33 -2.97
N PRO A 37 -6.11 10.14 -2.62
CA PRO A 37 -4.73 9.70 -2.47
C PRO A 37 -4.48 8.92 -1.16
N ILE A 38 -5.41 8.04 -0.80
CA ILE A 38 -5.34 7.19 0.40
C ILE A 38 -4.63 5.89 0.03
N ALA A 39 -3.60 5.59 0.83
CA ALA A 39 -2.83 4.36 0.79
C ALA A 39 -3.20 3.46 1.97
N LEU A 40 -2.91 2.17 1.82
CA LEU A 40 -3.09 1.16 2.86
C LEU A 40 -1.84 0.30 2.94
N THR A 41 -1.28 0.22 4.15
CA THR A 41 -0.16 -0.69 4.46
C THR A 41 -0.53 -1.53 5.67
N VAL A 42 -0.35 -2.85 5.55
CA VAL A 42 -0.38 -3.78 6.68
C VAL A 42 1.03 -3.81 7.28
N VAL A 43 1.13 -3.57 8.59
CA VAL A 43 2.40 -3.45 9.29
C VAL A 43 2.45 -4.41 10.47
N GLU A 44 3.66 -4.82 10.83
CA GLU A 44 3.92 -5.52 12.09
C GLU A 44 4.06 -4.49 13.22
N LEU A 45 3.33 -4.66 14.32
CA LEU A 45 3.49 -3.84 15.52
C LEU A 45 4.63 -4.41 16.37
N LEU A 46 5.71 -3.65 16.51
CA LEU A 46 6.90 -4.05 17.28
C LEU A 46 6.83 -3.61 18.74
N GLY A 47 6.06 -2.56 19.03
CA GLY A 47 5.91 -2.03 20.40
C GLY A 47 5.17 -0.71 20.44
N ARG A 48 4.77 -0.32 21.66
CA ARG A 48 4.06 0.92 21.96
C ARG A 48 4.74 1.64 23.10
N ASP A 49 4.92 2.94 22.95
CA ASP A 49 5.39 3.86 23.98
C ASP A 49 4.45 5.07 24.04
N GLY A 50 3.52 5.04 25.00
CA GLY A 50 2.45 6.04 25.11
C GLY A 50 1.63 6.16 23.81
N PRO A 51 1.65 7.31 23.12
CA PRO A 51 0.97 7.51 21.83
C PRO A 51 1.81 7.08 20.61
N ARG A 52 3.06 6.64 20.80
CA ARG A 52 3.97 6.27 19.72
C ARG A 52 3.92 4.77 19.47
N LEU A 53 3.84 4.37 18.19
CA LEU A 53 3.91 2.99 17.75
C LEU A 53 5.19 2.76 16.96
N ARG A 54 5.98 1.75 17.36
CA ARG A 54 7.07 1.23 16.54
C ARG A 54 6.53 0.11 15.67
N VAL A 55 6.70 0.23 14.36
CA VAL A 55 6.16 -0.74 13.39
C VAL A 55 7.20 -1.09 12.33
N ARG A 56 7.00 -2.21 11.63
CA ARG A 56 7.80 -2.64 10.48
C ARG A 56 6.93 -2.80 9.24
N GLY A 57 7.48 -2.45 8.07
CA GLY A 57 6.82 -2.65 6.77
C GLY A 57 6.10 -1.44 6.21
N LEU A 58 6.34 -0.23 6.74
CA LEU A 58 5.83 1.02 6.18
C LEU A 58 6.55 1.36 4.87
N ASP A 59 5.79 1.87 3.90
CA ASP A 59 6.25 2.33 2.59
C ASP A 59 5.79 3.78 2.31
N MET A 60 5.87 4.63 3.33
CA MET A 60 5.50 6.04 3.28
C MET A 60 6.69 6.96 3.56
N LEU A 61 6.60 8.21 3.11
CA LEU A 61 7.62 9.24 3.39
C LEU A 61 7.54 9.72 4.84
N ASP A 62 8.65 10.21 5.37
CA ASP A 62 8.65 10.91 6.65
C ASP A 62 7.70 12.12 6.63
N GLY A 63 7.06 12.40 7.76
CA GLY A 63 6.02 13.44 7.89
C GLY A 63 4.68 13.11 7.22
N THR A 64 4.52 11.92 6.63
CA THR A 64 3.25 11.51 6.01
C THR A 64 2.10 11.45 7.03
N PRO A 65 0.97 12.13 6.78
CA PRO A 65 -0.20 12.05 7.66
C PRO A 65 -0.82 10.65 7.69
N VAL A 66 -0.99 10.12 8.90
CA VAL A 66 -1.80 8.94 9.18
C VAL A 66 -3.25 9.37 9.35
N VAL A 67 -4.16 8.69 8.67
CA VAL A 67 -5.60 9.00 8.71
C VAL A 67 -6.33 8.07 9.67
N ASP A 68 -5.92 6.80 9.72
CA ASP A 68 -6.64 5.79 10.50
C ASP A 68 -5.79 4.55 10.81
N LEU A 69 -6.08 3.93 11.95
CA LEU A 69 -5.42 2.74 12.48
C LEU A 69 -6.47 1.71 12.90
N LYS A 70 -6.32 0.48 12.41
CA LYS A 70 -7.21 -0.64 12.72
C LYS A 70 -6.41 -1.92 12.95
N PRO A 71 -6.81 -2.79 13.90
CA PRO A 71 -6.25 -4.12 14.01
C PRO A 71 -6.37 -4.88 12.68
N TYR A 72 -5.36 -5.65 12.33
CA TYR A 72 -5.43 -6.53 11.17
C TYR A 72 -6.33 -7.72 11.48
N LEU A 73 -7.41 -7.86 10.72
CA LEU A 73 -8.32 -9.01 10.75
C LEU A 73 -8.35 -9.61 9.36
N SER A 74 -8.04 -10.90 9.23
CA SER A 74 -8.15 -11.63 7.97
C SER A 74 -9.15 -12.77 8.12
N SER A 75 -10.36 -12.58 7.58
CA SER A 75 -11.37 -13.64 7.48
C SER A 75 -11.27 -14.43 6.17
N VAL A 76 -10.54 -13.89 5.19
CA VAL A 76 -10.31 -14.56 3.91
C VAL A 76 -9.00 -15.32 3.98
N PRO A 77 -9.02 -16.65 3.76
CA PRO A 77 -7.81 -17.44 3.69
C PRO A 77 -6.89 -16.98 2.54
N PRO A 78 -5.57 -16.85 2.75
CA PRO A 78 -4.63 -16.36 1.74
C PRO A 78 -4.71 -17.10 0.41
N GLU A 79 -4.98 -18.41 0.42
CA GLU A 79 -5.11 -19.25 -0.77
C GLU A 79 -6.31 -18.90 -1.65
N LYS A 80 -7.32 -18.21 -1.12
CA LYS A 80 -8.48 -17.72 -1.89
C LYS A 80 -8.23 -16.36 -2.55
N LEU A 81 -7.17 -15.65 -2.15
CA LEU A 81 -6.86 -14.32 -2.67
C LEU A 81 -6.25 -14.42 -4.07
N ARG A 82 -6.77 -13.63 -5.01
CA ARG A 82 -6.21 -13.49 -6.37
C ARG A 82 -5.46 -12.17 -6.48
N ARG A 83 -4.29 -12.19 -7.13
CA ARG A 83 -3.43 -11.00 -7.32
C ARG A 83 -3.69 -10.24 -8.63
N GLY A 84 -4.73 -10.63 -9.37
CA GLY A 84 -5.09 -9.98 -10.64
C GLY A 84 -4.01 -10.20 -11.70
N TRP A 85 -3.54 -9.11 -12.30
CA TRP A 85 -2.52 -9.10 -13.37
C TRP A 85 -1.08 -9.19 -12.85
N MET A 86 -0.86 -9.15 -11.53
CA MET A 86 0.49 -9.23 -10.96
C MET A 86 1.04 -10.66 -11.01
N PRO A 87 2.32 -10.86 -11.36
CA PRO A 87 2.92 -12.19 -11.39
C PRO A 87 3.06 -12.79 -9.98
N ALA A 88 3.07 -14.12 -9.90
CA ALA A 88 3.00 -14.87 -8.64
C ALA A 88 4.21 -14.61 -7.71
N ASP A 89 5.35 -14.27 -8.29
CA ASP A 89 6.66 -14.07 -7.68
C ASP A 89 6.96 -12.60 -7.33
N ALA A 90 6.04 -11.65 -7.52
CA ALA A 90 6.25 -10.20 -7.28
C ALA A 90 6.73 -9.80 -5.86
N ASN A 91 6.83 -10.74 -4.91
CA ASN A 91 7.37 -10.54 -3.56
C ASN A 91 8.88 -10.89 -3.44
N SER A 92 9.52 -11.47 -4.46
CA SER A 92 10.94 -11.83 -4.42
C SER A 92 11.88 -10.62 -4.59
N ALA A 93 11.42 -9.55 -5.24
CA ALA A 93 12.22 -8.38 -5.61
C ALA A 93 12.38 -7.31 -4.50
N ARG A 94 12.04 -7.61 -3.24
CA ARG A 94 12.18 -6.68 -2.10
C ARG A 94 13.05 -7.23 -0.95
N ARG A 95 13.89 -8.23 -1.25
CA ARG A 95 14.87 -8.79 -0.31
C ARG A 95 16.24 -8.16 -0.57
N ASP A 96 16.38 -6.87 -0.35
CA ASP A 96 17.67 -6.18 -0.17
C ASP A 96 17.51 -5.12 0.91
#